data_AF-A0A662YRK4-F1
#
_entry.id   AF-A0A662YRK4-F1
#
_cell.length_a   1.000
_cell.length_b   1.000
_cell.length_c   1.000
_cell.angle_alpha   90.00
_cell.angle_beta   90.00
_cell.angle_gamma   90.00
#
_symmetry.space_group_name_H-M   'P 1'
#
loop_
_entity.id
_entity.type
_entity.pdbx_description
1 polymer ?
#
loop_
_entity_poly.entity_id
_entity_poly.type
_entity_poly.pdbx_seq_one_letter_code
_entity_poly.pdbx_strand_id
1 'polypeptide(L)'
;MLKFSGRPGRAGRALQRPPTKKVEKEKVSSSDSDGEREKSKSNKITIEYKSTRSAKAEGPEDMGATAVYQLDTEKDKDAQAIFERSQKVQEEITGKDDDKIYRGLNNYQKFIKPKDTSMGNASSGMVRKGPIRAPDHLRATVRWDYQPDICKDYKETGFCGFGDSCKFLHDRSDYKHGWQIERELDEGRYGANDDENYEVSSDEEDLPFKCFICRESFKNPVITKCRHYFCERCALQHYRKTQRCYVCNEQTNGVFNPAKELITKMQKLQAGNCEQSDSGEQQEQDL
;
A
#
# COMPACT_ATOMS: atom_id res chain seq x y z
N MET A 1 54.10 -0.69 -19.64
CA MET A 1 53.76 0.69 -19.23
C MET A 1 52.31 0.95 -19.64
N LEU A 2 51.35 0.63 -18.76
CA LEU A 2 49.91 0.81 -19.00
C LEU A 2 49.40 1.80 -17.94
N LYS A 3 48.99 2.98 -18.38
CA LYS A 3 48.49 4.08 -17.53
C LYS A 3 47.00 3.83 -17.24
N PHE A 4 46.67 3.56 -15.98
CA PHE A 4 45.29 3.63 -15.48
C PHE A 4 44.95 5.08 -15.13
N SER A 5 44.06 5.70 -15.89
CA SER A 5 43.46 7.00 -15.55
C SER A 5 42.35 6.80 -14.52
N GLY A 6 42.58 7.23 -13.28
CA GLY A 6 41.59 7.21 -12.21
C GLY A 6 40.42 8.17 -12.49
N ARG A 7 39.18 7.67 -12.38
CA ARG A 7 37.97 8.50 -12.36
C ARG A 7 37.88 9.24 -11.02
N PRO A 8 37.56 10.55 -10.99
CA PRO A 8 37.30 11.25 -9.74
C PRO A 8 36.00 10.75 -9.11
N GLY A 9 36.05 10.46 -7.81
CA GLY A 9 34.92 10.00 -7.01
C GLY A 9 33.79 11.01 -7.00
N ARG A 10 32.56 10.55 -7.27
CA ARG A 10 31.34 11.33 -7.06
C ARG A 10 31.20 11.60 -5.56
N ALA A 11 31.28 12.86 -5.15
CA ALA A 11 30.91 13.29 -3.81
C ALA A 11 29.47 12.86 -3.51
N GLY A 12 29.29 12.10 -2.42
CA GLY A 12 27.97 11.73 -1.93
C GLY A 12 27.13 12.98 -1.66
N ARG A 13 25.91 13.01 -2.18
CA ARG A 13 24.95 14.08 -1.95
C ARG A 13 24.57 14.04 -0.46
N ALA A 14 24.97 15.06 0.29
CA ALA A 14 24.52 15.23 1.67
C ALA A 14 22.97 15.30 1.69
N LEU A 15 22.33 14.37 2.40
CA LEU A 15 20.90 14.46 2.71
C LEU A 15 20.69 15.71 3.57
N GLN A 16 20.18 16.77 2.95
CA GLN A 16 19.70 17.93 3.66
C GLN A 16 18.47 17.52 4.48
N ARG A 17 18.52 17.74 5.80
CA ARG A 17 17.35 17.65 6.67
C ARG A 17 16.27 18.61 6.14
N PRO A 18 15.02 18.18 5.90
CA PRO A 18 13.97 19.11 5.54
C PRO A 18 13.75 20.11 6.69
N PRO A 19 13.41 21.38 6.39
CA PRO A 19 13.08 22.35 7.41
C PRO A 19 11.87 21.87 8.19
N THR A 20 12.00 21.75 9.52
CA THR A 20 10.89 21.45 10.42
C THR A 20 9.86 22.58 10.30
N LYS A 21 8.74 22.33 9.59
CA LYS A 21 7.56 23.17 9.71
C LYS A 21 7.16 23.14 11.19
N LYS A 22 7.14 24.30 11.84
CA LYS A 22 6.48 24.46 13.13
C LYS A 22 5.01 24.19 12.90
N VAL A 23 4.55 22.99 13.24
CA VAL A 23 3.13 22.70 13.38
C VAL A 23 2.72 23.38 14.68
N GLU A 24 2.04 24.52 14.58
CA GLU A 24 1.29 25.05 15.70
C GLU A 24 0.25 23.99 16.06
N LYS A 25 0.43 23.37 17.23
CA LYS A 25 -0.49 22.37 17.75
C LYS A 25 -1.78 23.11 18.11
N GLU A 26 -2.80 23.03 17.27
CA GLU A 26 -4.13 23.48 17.64
C GLU A 26 -4.55 22.75 18.92
N LYS A 27 -4.97 23.53 19.92
CA LYS A 27 -5.58 22.98 21.13
C LYS A 27 -6.86 22.27 20.70
N VAL A 28 -6.89 20.96 20.89
CA VAL A 28 -8.11 20.16 20.82
C VAL A 28 -9.15 20.74 21.79
N SER A 29 -10.11 21.49 21.25
CA SER A 29 -11.35 21.84 21.94
C SER A 29 -12.41 20.83 21.52
N SER A 30 -12.73 19.89 22.40
CA SER A 30 -13.97 19.12 22.28
C SER A 30 -15.13 20.09 22.45
N SER A 31 -15.94 20.20 21.42
CA SER A 31 -17.23 20.88 21.41
C SER A 31 -18.22 20.13 22.30
N ASP A 32 -18.63 20.74 23.40
CA ASP A 32 -19.92 20.45 24.01
C ASP A 32 -20.63 21.78 24.24
N SER A 33 -21.80 21.91 23.61
CA SER A 33 -22.64 23.09 23.60
C SER A 33 -23.17 23.37 25.01
N ASP A 34 -22.89 24.58 25.52
CA ASP A 34 -23.37 25.06 26.81
C ASP A 34 -24.90 25.26 26.81
N GLY A 35 -25.58 24.58 27.74
CA GLY A 35 -26.87 24.95 28.30
C GLY A 35 -26.71 25.03 29.82
N GLU A 36 -26.86 26.24 30.36
CA GLU A 36 -26.48 26.60 31.73
C GLU A 36 -27.22 25.82 32.84
N ARG A 37 -26.48 25.22 33.80
CA ARG A 37 -26.78 25.35 35.24
C ARG A 37 -25.75 24.68 36.17
N GLU A 38 -25.40 25.45 37.20
CA GLU A 38 -24.95 25.05 38.55
C GLU A 38 -23.45 24.80 38.84
N LYS A 39 -23.03 25.41 39.96
CA LYS A 39 -21.71 25.36 40.58
C LYS A 39 -21.29 23.92 40.89
N SER A 40 -20.47 23.36 40.03
CA SER A 40 -19.40 22.47 40.47
C SER A 40 -18.18 22.73 39.57
N LYS A 41 -17.08 23.20 40.16
CA LYS A 41 -15.79 23.25 39.47
C LYS A 41 -15.35 21.80 39.28
N SER A 42 -15.90 21.13 38.26
CA SER A 42 -15.37 19.87 37.77
C SER A 42 -13.99 20.21 37.23
N ASN A 43 -12.97 19.91 38.04
CA ASN A 43 -11.57 20.11 37.68
C ASN A 43 -11.35 19.39 36.34
N LYS A 44 -11.31 20.14 35.24
CA LYS A 44 -10.88 19.62 33.94
C LYS A 44 -9.42 19.20 34.10
N ILE A 45 -9.21 17.92 34.40
CA ILE A 45 -7.89 17.33 34.60
C ILE A 45 -7.18 17.42 33.25
N THR A 46 -6.38 18.48 33.09
CA THR A 46 -5.52 18.66 31.93
C THR A 46 -4.20 18.02 32.30
N ILE A 47 -3.82 16.96 31.57
CA ILE A 47 -2.57 16.24 31.83
C ILE A 47 -1.46 16.99 31.11
N GLU A 48 -0.61 17.68 31.87
CA GLU A 48 0.59 18.36 31.35
C GLU A 48 1.82 17.49 31.57
N TYR A 49 2.45 17.04 30.48
CA TYR A 49 3.75 16.35 30.54
C TYR A 49 4.87 17.36 30.65
N LYS A 50 5.31 17.65 31.88
CA LYS A 50 6.45 18.54 32.12
C LYS A 50 7.75 17.87 31.67
N SER A 51 8.54 18.56 30.85
CA SER A 51 9.87 18.09 30.42
C SER A 51 10.81 17.94 31.63
N THR A 52 11.77 17.01 31.55
CA THR A 52 12.80 16.83 32.59
C THR A 52 13.82 17.98 32.66
N ARG A 53 13.79 18.94 31.71
CA ARG A 53 14.68 20.12 31.64
C ARG A 53 16.18 19.78 31.73
N SER A 54 16.56 18.59 31.29
CA SER A 54 17.95 18.13 31.21
C SER A 54 18.65 18.68 29.97
N ALA A 55 19.95 18.91 30.06
CA ALA A 55 20.80 19.30 28.93
C ALA A 55 21.26 18.10 28.08
N LYS A 56 21.07 16.86 28.58
CA LYS A 56 21.40 15.65 27.81
C LYS A 56 20.38 15.48 26.68
N ALA A 57 20.90 15.17 25.49
CA ALA A 57 20.07 14.84 24.34
C ALA A 57 19.24 13.57 24.59
N GLU A 58 18.07 13.48 23.96
CA GLU A 58 17.24 12.29 24.01
C GLU A 58 17.86 11.16 23.17
N GLY A 59 17.99 9.98 23.77
CA GLY A 59 18.52 8.79 23.13
C GLY A 59 19.91 8.36 23.62
N PRO A 60 20.45 7.27 23.04
CA PRO A 60 21.75 6.74 23.41
C PRO A 60 22.89 7.57 22.79
N GLU A 61 24.03 7.61 23.47
CA GLU A 61 25.20 8.42 23.06
C GLU A 61 25.82 7.96 21.73
N ASP A 62 25.66 6.68 21.40
CA ASP A 62 26.22 6.03 20.22
C ASP A 62 25.29 6.05 19.00
N MET A 63 24.15 6.74 19.09
CA MET A 63 23.13 6.82 18.04
C MET A 63 22.68 5.45 17.51
N GLY A 64 22.73 4.41 18.35
CA GLY A 64 22.28 3.05 18.00
C GLY A 64 23.32 2.18 17.30
N ALA A 65 24.61 2.55 17.31
CA ALA A 65 25.68 1.72 16.74
C ALA A 65 25.85 0.38 17.46
N THR A 66 25.59 0.31 18.76
CA THR A 66 25.61 -0.91 19.59
C THR A 66 24.21 -1.47 19.85
N ALA A 67 23.25 -1.16 18.99
CA ALA A 67 21.89 -1.68 19.12
C ALA A 67 21.91 -3.22 19.16
N VAL A 68 21.40 -3.77 20.26
CA VAL A 68 21.27 -5.20 20.48
C VAL A 68 19.87 -5.63 20.01
N TYR A 69 19.79 -6.66 19.19
CA TYR A 69 18.51 -7.22 18.77
C TYR A 69 17.89 -8.07 19.89
N GLN A 70 16.95 -7.49 20.62
CA GLN A 70 16.30 -8.10 21.79
C GLN A 70 14.82 -8.45 21.51
N LEU A 71 14.54 -9.13 20.39
CA LEU A 71 13.19 -9.67 20.14
C LEU A 71 13.01 -11.09 20.72
N ASP A 72 14.09 -11.86 20.78
CA ASP A 72 14.06 -13.23 21.30
C ASP A 72 14.27 -13.27 22.83
N THR A 73 14.26 -14.48 23.39
CA THR A 73 14.55 -14.70 24.81
C THR A 73 15.92 -14.16 25.20
N GLU A 74 15.99 -13.50 26.36
CA GLU A 74 17.25 -13.01 26.93
C GLU A 74 18.29 -14.15 27.05
N LYS A 75 19.57 -13.82 26.87
CA LYS A 75 20.68 -14.79 26.82
C LYS A 75 20.73 -15.77 27.98
N ASP A 76 20.38 -15.33 29.19
CA ASP A 76 20.47 -16.14 30.40
C ASP A 76 19.30 -17.13 30.56
N LYS A 77 18.16 -16.79 29.95
CA LYS A 77 16.90 -17.55 30.02
C LYS A 77 16.64 -18.39 28.77
N ASP A 78 17.43 -18.17 27.73
CA ASP A 78 17.39 -18.93 26.49
C ASP A 78 17.64 -20.44 26.72
N ALA A 79 17.05 -21.27 25.86
CA ALA A 79 17.20 -22.72 25.86
C ALA A 79 18.67 -23.15 25.82
N GLN A 80 19.52 -22.39 25.13
CA GLN A 80 20.96 -22.60 25.13
C GLN A 80 21.57 -22.45 26.53
N ALA A 81 21.24 -21.39 27.27
CA ALA A 81 21.77 -21.17 28.61
C ALA A 81 21.18 -22.15 29.62
N ILE A 82 19.93 -22.59 29.45
CA ILE A 82 19.34 -23.67 30.26
C ILE A 82 20.10 -24.98 30.02
N PHE A 83 20.42 -25.30 28.75
CA PHE A 83 21.18 -26.50 28.41
C PHE A 83 22.58 -26.47 29.00
N GLU A 84 23.31 -25.36 28.84
CA GLU A 84 24.65 -25.18 29.40
C GLU A 84 24.63 -25.27 30.94
N ARG A 85 23.60 -24.73 31.60
CA ARG A 85 23.39 -24.91 33.04
C ARG A 85 23.16 -26.38 33.40
N SER A 86 22.32 -27.09 32.65
CA SER A 86 22.02 -28.51 32.90
C SER A 86 23.25 -29.41 32.71
N GLN A 87 24.10 -29.10 31.74
CA GLN A 87 25.34 -29.84 31.48
C GLN A 87 26.34 -29.64 32.63
N LYS A 88 26.53 -28.39 33.09
CA LYS A 88 27.38 -28.09 34.26
C LYS A 88 26.91 -28.84 35.51
N VAL A 89 25.60 -28.85 35.77
CA VAL A 89 25.03 -29.60 36.90
C VAL A 89 25.26 -31.10 36.77
N GLN A 90 25.12 -31.67 35.57
CA GLN A 90 25.39 -33.10 35.34
C GLN A 90 26.88 -33.45 35.51
N GLU A 91 27.80 -32.59 35.06
CA GLU A 91 29.24 -32.77 35.29
C GLU A 91 29.57 -32.78 36.79
N GLU A 92 28.98 -31.88 37.58
CA GLU A 92 29.16 -31.83 39.03
C GLU A 92 28.58 -33.03 39.78
N ILE A 93 27.53 -33.66 39.24
CA ILE A 93 26.89 -34.86 39.80
C ILE A 93 27.64 -36.13 39.39
N THR A 94 28.36 -36.12 38.26
CA THR A 94 29.07 -37.33 37.80
C THR A 94 30.10 -37.78 38.84
N GLY A 95 29.86 -38.96 39.44
CA GLY A 95 30.70 -39.55 40.48
C GLY A 95 30.22 -39.33 41.92
N LYS A 96 29.09 -38.66 42.13
CA LYS A 96 28.42 -38.56 43.45
C LYS A 96 27.21 -39.50 43.52
N ASP A 97 26.92 -39.98 44.73
CA ASP A 97 25.74 -40.80 45.01
C ASP A 97 24.44 -39.97 44.89
N ASP A 98 23.31 -40.66 44.75
CA ASP A 98 22.00 -40.02 44.55
C ASP A 98 21.53 -39.26 45.83
N ASP A 99 21.79 -37.95 45.87
CA ASP A 99 21.41 -37.08 47.01
C ASP A 99 19.88 -36.94 47.24
N LYS A 100 19.02 -37.46 46.35
CA LYS A 100 17.54 -37.27 46.32
C LYS A 100 17.05 -35.82 46.34
N ILE A 101 17.94 -34.84 46.20
CA ILE A 101 17.60 -33.42 46.09
C ILE A 101 17.16 -33.12 44.66
N TYR A 102 15.95 -32.55 44.52
CA TYR A 102 15.42 -32.15 43.22
C TYR A 102 16.12 -30.89 42.69
N ARG A 103 16.81 -31.01 41.56
CA ARG A 103 17.60 -29.93 40.92
C ARG A 103 16.96 -29.41 39.63
N GLY A 104 15.68 -29.73 39.38
CA GLY A 104 14.93 -29.31 38.20
C GLY A 104 14.66 -30.45 37.20
N LEU A 105 13.66 -30.26 36.33
CA LEU A 105 13.17 -31.29 35.39
C LEU A 105 14.25 -31.81 34.43
N ASN A 106 15.19 -30.95 34.02
CA ASN A 106 16.21 -31.33 33.04
C ASN A 106 17.45 -32.00 33.68
N ASN A 107 17.54 -32.00 35.01
CA ASN A 107 18.74 -32.33 35.78
C ASN A 107 18.63 -33.67 36.52
N TYR A 108 17.70 -34.55 36.13
CA TYR A 108 17.73 -35.93 36.59
C TYR A 108 19.03 -36.63 36.16
N GLN A 109 19.54 -37.52 37.01
CA GLN A 109 20.83 -38.19 36.81
C GLN A 109 20.78 -39.08 35.57
N LYS A 110 21.61 -38.77 34.58
CA LYS A 110 21.79 -39.58 33.37
C LYS A 110 23.08 -40.38 33.53
N PHE A 111 22.95 -41.69 33.75
CA PHE A 111 24.10 -42.58 33.91
C PHE A 111 24.84 -42.85 32.60
N ILE A 112 24.17 -42.67 31.46
CA ILE A 112 24.75 -42.84 30.13
C ILE A 112 25.12 -41.46 29.60
N LYS A 113 26.43 -41.18 29.48
CA LYS A 113 26.92 -40.03 28.73
C LYS A 113 26.72 -40.34 27.24
N PRO A 114 25.89 -39.58 26.51
CA PRO A 114 25.68 -39.81 25.09
C PRO A 114 26.88 -39.27 24.29
N LYS A 115 28.08 -39.81 24.51
CA LYS A 115 29.27 -39.52 23.67
C LYS A 115 28.98 -39.93 22.23
N ASP A 116 29.42 -39.10 21.28
CA ASP A 116 29.30 -39.31 19.82
C ASP A 116 27.89 -39.31 19.21
N THR A 117 26.86 -38.94 19.98
CA THR A 117 25.55 -38.61 19.39
C THR A 117 25.41 -37.10 19.17
N SER A 118 24.53 -36.70 18.26
CA SER A 118 24.12 -35.30 18.09
C SER A 118 23.60 -34.63 19.37
N MET A 119 23.35 -35.39 20.44
CA MET A 119 22.99 -34.89 21.77
C MET A 119 24.20 -34.63 22.68
N GLY A 120 25.33 -35.33 22.47
CA GLY A 120 26.55 -35.15 23.27
C GLY A 120 27.45 -34.00 22.79
N ASN A 121 27.44 -33.72 21.49
CA ASN A 121 28.22 -32.63 20.88
C ASN A 121 27.52 -31.27 20.91
N ALA A 122 26.45 -31.13 21.70
CA ALA A 122 25.59 -29.95 21.78
C ALA A 122 26.27 -28.69 22.38
N SER A 123 27.53 -28.78 22.79
CA SER A 123 28.36 -27.60 23.12
C SER A 123 29.06 -26.99 21.89
N SER A 124 29.26 -27.77 20.81
CA SER A 124 29.87 -27.30 19.56
C SER A 124 28.80 -26.68 18.64
N GLY A 125 29.06 -25.46 18.16
CA GLY A 125 28.06 -24.51 17.63
C GLY A 125 27.22 -24.92 16.41
N MET A 126 27.38 -26.12 15.85
CA MET A 126 26.66 -26.57 14.65
C MET A 126 25.67 -27.71 14.87
N VAL A 127 25.65 -28.36 16.04
CA VAL A 127 24.78 -29.52 16.33
C VAL A 127 24.04 -29.33 17.65
N ARG A 128 23.30 -28.23 17.78
CA ARG A 128 22.46 -27.96 18.95
C ARG A 128 21.01 -28.36 18.63
N LYS A 129 20.44 -29.26 19.43
CA LYS A 129 19.01 -29.62 19.34
C LYS A 129 18.20 -28.61 20.16
N GLY A 130 17.21 -27.97 19.54
CA GLY A 130 16.30 -27.02 20.19
C GLY A 130 16.35 -25.61 19.59
N PRO A 131 15.63 -24.64 20.19
CA PRO A 131 15.71 -23.24 19.80
C PRO A 131 17.17 -22.74 19.81
N ILE A 132 17.57 -22.07 18.73
CA ILE A 132 18.93 -21.55 18.54
C ILE A 132 18.92 -20.05 18.84
N ARG A 133 19.94 -19.59 19.56
CA ARG A 133 20.13 -18.17 19.84
C ARG A 133 20.42 -17.38 18.56
N ALA A 134 19.61 -16.37 18.28
CA ALA A 134 19.86 -15.45 17.18
C ALA A 134 21.12 -14.57 17.43
N PRO A 135 21.80 -14.10 16.37
CA PRO A 135 22.92 -13.17 16.50
C PRO A 135 22.44 -11.77 16.92
N ASP A 136 22.92 -11.27 18.05
CA ASP A 136 22.56 -9.96 18.62
C ASP A 136 22.85 -8.73 17.74
N HIS A 137 23.93 -8.78 16.97
CA HIS A 137 24.54 -7.63 16.31
C HIS A 137 24.26 -7.61 14.80
N LEU A 138 23.24 -8.36 14.37
CA LEU A 138 22.86 -8.46 12.97
C LEU A 138 21.37 -8.18 12.81
N ARG A 139 21.04 -7.17 12.00
CA ARG A 139 19.68 -6.95 11.54
C ARG A 139 19.49 -7.66 10.21
N ALA A 140 18.56 -8.62 10.17
CA ALA A 140 18.20 -9.29 8.93
C ALA A 140 17.69 -8.28 7.89
N THR A 141 18.14 -8.40 6.65
CA THR A 141 17.63 -7.60 5.53
C THR A 141 16.22 -8.09 5.17
N VAL A 142 15.22 -7.24 5.36
CA VAL A 142 13.83 -7.55 5.01
C VAL A 142 13.56 -7.07 3.57
N ARG A 143 12.99 -7.96 2.76
CA ARG A 143 12.46 -7.65 1.42
C ARG A 143 10.99 -8.02 1.41
N TRP A 144 10.15 -7.10 0.95
CA TRP A 144 8.73 -7.38 0.72
C TRP A 144 8.59 -8.24 -0.53
N ASP A 145 7.96 -9.41 -0.38
CA ASP A 145 7.61 -10.26 -1.51
C ASP A 145 6.15 -10.00 -1.91
N TYR A 146 5.97 -9.18 -2.95
CA TYR A 146 4.65 -8.80 -3.43
C TYR A 146 4.04 -9.81 -4.41
N GLN A 147 4.79 -10.84 -4.85
CA GLN A 147 4.30 -11.81 -5.82
C GLN A 147 3.46 -12.89 -5.10
N PRO A 148 2.13 -12.96 -5.33
CA PRO A 148 1.32 -13.97 -4.68
C PRO A 148 1.39 -15.30 -5.45
N ASP A 149 1.48 -16.41 -4.72
CA ASP A 149 1.38 -17.76 -5.29
C ASP A 149 -0.07 -18.22 -5.42
N ILE A 150 -0.91 -17.43 -6.11
CA ILE A 150 -2.33 -17.75 -6.34
C ILE A 150 -2.51 -18.31 -7.74
N CYS A 151 -3.27 -19.40 -7.87
CA CYS A 151 -3.58 -19.99 -9.16
C CYS A 151 -4.50 -19.05 -9.95
N LYS A 152 -3.97 -18.49 -11.04
CA LYS A 152 -4.71 -17.59 -11.92
C LYS A 152 -5.97 -18.24 -12.48
N ASP A 153 -5.85 -19.45 -13.02
CA ASP A 153 -6.97 -20.16 -13.65
C ASP A 153 -8.08 -20.46 -12.63
N TYR A 154 -7.71 -20.89 -11.42
CA TYR A 154 -8.67 -21.15 -10.36
C TYR A 154 -9.34 -19.87 -9.84
N LYS A 155 -8.60 -18.76 -9.75
CA LYS A 155 -9.14 -17.49 -9.28
C LYS A 155 -10.17 -16.92 -10.27
N GLU A 156 -9.84 -16.90 -11.55
CA GLU A 156 -10.68 -16.28 -12.60
C GLU A 156 -11.82 -17.19 -13.05
N THR A 157 -11.52 -18.46 -13.34
CA THR A 157 -12.48 -19.39 -13.94
C THR A 157 -13.12 -20.30 -12.92
N GLY A 158 -12.46 -20.46 -11.77
CA GLY A 158 -12.92 -21.38 -10.75
C GLY A 158 -12.59 -22.85 -10.97
N PHE A 159 -11.88 -23.16 -12.05
CA PHE A 159 -11.44 -24.48 -12.42
C PHE A 159 -9.96 -24.44 -12.76
N CYS A 160 -9.15 -25.19 -12.02
CA CYS A 160 -7.76 -25.42 -12.38
C CYS A 160 -7.65 -26.75 -13.11
N GLY A 161 -7.10 -26.75 -14.33
CA GLY A 161 -6.88 -27.99 -15.09
C GLY A 161 -5.91 -28.95 -14.39
N PHE A 162 -5.08 -28.45 -13.47
CA PHE A 162 -4.19 -29.27 -12.64
C PHE A 162 -4.84 -29.84 -11.38
N GLY A 163 -6.08 -29.44 -11.07
CA GLY A 163 -6.78 -29.83 -9.84
C GLY A 163 -5.91 -29.63 -8.60
N ASP A 164 -5.97 -30.56 -7.65
CA ASP A 164 -5.24 -30.49 -6.39
C ASP A 164 -3.72 -30.72 -6.52
N SER A 165 -3.23 -31.04 -7.72
CA SER A 165 -1.79 -31.14 -7.99
C SER A 165 -1.15 -29.78 -8.33
N CYS A 166 -1.94 -28.71 -8.36
CA CYS A 166 -1.45 -27.36 -8.61
C CYS A 166 -0.53 -26.90 -7.47
N LYS A 167 0.67 -26.41 -7.81
CA LYS A 167 1.62 -25.83 -6.84
C LYS A 167 1.16 -24.48 -6.28
N PHE A 168 0.18 -23.86 -6.91
CA PHE A 168 -0.32 -22.53 -6.56
C PHE A 168 -1.60 -22.65 -5.73
N LEU A 169 -1.84 -21.67 -4.86
CA LEU A 169 -2.96 -21.66 -3.96
C LEU A 169 -4.30 -21.47 -4.71
N HIS A 170 -5.25 -22.34 -4.40
CA HIS A 170 -6.63 -22.28 -4.90
C HIS A 170 -7.48 -21.37 -4.02
N ASP A 171 -7.27 -20.06 -4.14
CA ASP A 171 -8.06 -19.03 -3.48
C ASP A 171 -8.80 -18.17 -4.51
N ARG A 172 -10.06 -17.82 -4.22
CA ARG A 172 -10.93 -16.94 -5.03
C ARG A 172 -11.10 -15.56 -4.42
N SER A 173 -10.45 -15.27 -3.31
CA SER A 173 -10.51 -13.95 -2.67
C SER A 173 -9.92 -12.86 -3.58
N ASP A 174 -10.63 -11.75 -3.72
CA ASP A 174 -10.31 -10.62 -4.60
C ASP A 174 -9.83 -9.37 -3.82
N TYR A 175 -9.34 -9.56 -2.59
CA TYR A 175 -8.79 -8.48 -1.79
C TYR A 175 -7.64 -7.74 -2.50
N LYS A 176 -7.57 -6.43 -2.26
CA LYS A 176 -6.52 -5.55 -2.78
C LYS A 176 -5.15 -5.97 -2.25
N HIS A 177 -4.14 -5.96 -3.12
CA HIS A 177 -2.76 -6.20 -2.72
C HIS A 177 -2.21 -5.01 -1.91
N GLY A 178 -1.21 -5.27 -1.06
CA GLY A 178 -0.60 -4.21 -0.21
C GLY A 178 -0.15 -2.98 -1.00
N TRP A 179 0.44 -3.16 -2.19
CA TRP A 179 0.87 -2.05 -3.05
C TRP A 179 -0.29 -1.23 -3.62
N GLN A 180 -1.45 -1.85 -3.84
CA GLN A 180 -2.66 -1.14 -4.29
C GLN A 180 -3.20 -0.28 -3.15
N ILE A 181 -3.20 -0.83 -1.93
CA ILE A 181 -3.61 -0.11 -0.71
C ILE A 181 -2.68 1.08 -0.43
N GLU A 182 -1.36 0.88 -0.52
CA GLU A 182 -0.37 1.96 -0.33
C GLU A 182 -0.62 3.11 -1.32
N ARG A 183 -0.86 2.79 -2.60
CA ARG A 183 -1.15 3.80 -3.62
C ARG A 183 -2.47 4.54 -3.36
N GLU A 184 -3.53 3.83 -3.00
CA GLU A 184 -4.82 4.45 -2.66
C GLU A 184 -4.72 5.35 -1.43
N LEU A 185 -3.87 4.96 -0.46
CA LEU A 185 -3.60 5.73 0.74
C LEU A 185 -2.86 7.03 0.40
N ASP A 186 -1.82 6.97 -0.43
CA ASP A 186 -1.07 8.14 -0.89
C ASP A 186 -1.93 9.12 -1.68
N GLU A 187 -2.88 8.59 -2.46
CA GLU A 187 -3.85 9.37 -3.23
C GLU A 187 -5.02 9.88 -2.38
N GLY A 188 -5.13 9.46 -1.11
CA GLY A 188 -6.23 9.82 -0.22
C GLY A 188 -7.58 9.22 -0.62
N ARG A 189 -7.59 8.23 -1.52
CA ARG A 189 -8.79 7.48 -1.95
C ARG A 189 -9.07 6.26 -1.10
N TYR A 190 -8.16 5.92 -0.18
CA TYR A 190 -8.33 4.78 0.72
C TYR A 190 -9.59 4.95 1.58
N GLY A 191 -10.56 4.05 1.38
CA GLY A 191 -11.84 4.07 2.09
C GLY A 191 -12.94 4.94 1.45
N ALA A 192 -12.66 5.60 0.32
CA ALA A 192 -13.71 6.11 -0.55
C ALA A 192 -14.33 4.92 -1.28
N ASN A 193 -15.39 4.35 -0.71
CA ASN A 193 -16.23 3.40 -1.43
C ASN A 193 -17.02 4.20 -2.46
N ASP A 194 -16.52 4.29 -3.69
CA ASP A 194 -17.36 4.66 -4.82
C ASP A 194 -18.25 3.44 -5.11
N ASP A 195 -19.39 3.36 -4.44
CA ASP A 195 -20.45 2.36 -4.68
C ASP A 195 -20.94 2.39 -6.15
N GLU A 196 -20.59 3.43 -6.90
CA GLU A 196 -20.89 3.64 -8.32
C GLU A 196 -19.94 2.88 -9.28
N ASN A 197 -18.81 2.32 -8.81
CA ASN A 197 -17.82 1.66 -9.68
C ASN A 197 -18.25 0.26 -10.21
N TYR A 198 -19.43 -0.24 -9.80
CA TYR A 198 -20.01 -1.47 -10.36
C TYR A 198 -20.94 -1.20 -11.55
N GLU A 199 -21.21 0.05 -11.89
CA GLU A 199 -21.94 0.40 -13.11
C GLU A 199 -20.98 0.43 -14.30
N VAL A 200 -20.89 -0.70 -15.00
CA VAL A 200 -20.32 -0.72 -16.35
C VAL A 200 -21.29 0.04 -17.26
N SER A 201 -21.16 1.36 -17.31
CA SER A 201 -21.83 2.17 -18.33
C SER A 201 -21.31 1.70 -19.68
N SER A 202 -22.15 0.97 -20.41
CA SER A 202 -21.84 0.34 -21.70
C SER A 202 -21.54 1.34 -22.83
N ASP A 203 -21.50 2.64 -22.57
CA ASP A 203 -21.34 3.71 -23.57
C ASP A 203 -19.99 4.44 -23.41
N GLU A 204 -18.91 3.67 -23.49
CA GLU A 204 -17.52 4.12 -23.41
C GLU A 204 -17.04 4.75 -24.72
N GLU A 205 -17.74 5.76 -25.21
CA GLU A 205 -17.18 6.69 -26.19
C GLU A 205 -17.66 8.11 -25.90
N ASP A 206 -16.85 8.86 -25.15
CA ASP A 206 -16.99 10.29 -24.88
C ASP A 206 -16.93 11.12 -26.18
N LEU A 207 -18.02 11.13 -26.93
CA LEU A 207 -18.17 12.02 -28.07
C LEU A 207 -18.63 13.38 -27.55
N PRO A 208 -17.90 14.47 -27.85
CA PRO A 208 -18.25 15.79 -27.36
C PRO A 208 -19.63 16.20 -27.89
N PHE A 209 -20.52 16.67 -27.02
CA PHE A 209 -21.91 17.04 -27.35
C PHE A 209 -22.07 18.42 -28.03
N LYS A 210 -21.03 19.26 -27.99
CA LYS A 210 -21.06 20.65 -28.49
C LYS A 210 -19.86 20.95 -29.37
N CYS A 211 -20.05 21.82 -30.36
CA CYS A 211 -18.95 22.23 -31.23
C CYS A 211 -17.96 23.14 -30.49
N PHE A 212 -16.65 22.87 -30.59
CA PHE A 212 -15.63 23.67 -29.92
C PHE A 212 -15.48 25.12 -30.44
N ILE A 213 -16.00 25.41 -31.65
CA ILE A 213 -15.90 26.74 -32.27
C ILE A 213 -17.10 27.61 -31.88
N CYS A 214 -18.34 27.10 -32.06
CA CYS A 214 -19.56 27.87 -31.75
C CYS A 214 -20.15 27.60 -30.36
N ARG A 215 -19.70 26.55 -29.66
CA ARG A 215 -20.23 26.09 -28.35
C ARG A 215 -21.72 25.72 -28.35
N GLU A 216 -22.35 25.67 -29.53
CA GLU A 216 -23.72 25.21 -29.76
C GLU A 216 -23.75 23.71 -30.09
N SER A 217 -24.96 23.14 -30.18
CA SER A 217 -25.19 21.81 -30.73
C SER A 217 -24.72 21.72 -32.19
N PHE A 218 -24.32 20.53 -32.62
CA PHE A 218 -23.80 20.35 -33.97
C PHE A 218 -24.90 20.49 -35.03
N LYS A 219 -24.67 21.39 -35.99
CA LYS A 219 -25.45 21.51 -37.22
C LYS A 219 -24.57 21.02 -38.36
N ASN A 220 -24.92 19.87 -38.95
CA ASN A 220 -24.10 19.10 -39.90
C ASN A 220 -22.68 18.85 -39.35
N PRO A 221 -22.50 17.86 -38.46
CA PRO A 221 -21.20 17.57 -37.88
C PRO A 221 -20.23 17.00 -38.93
N VAL A 222 -19.02 17.55 -38.97
CA VAL A 222 -17.90 17.10 -39.79
C VAL A 222 -16.74 16.65 -38.90
N ILE A 223 -16.06 15.60 -39.33
CA ILE A 223 -14.87 15.07 -38.68
C ILE A 223 -13.63 15.43 -39.50
N THR A 224 -12.60 15.89 -38.81
CA THR A 224 -11.26 16.12 -39.38
C THR A 224 -10.41 14.84 -39.28
N LYS A 225 -9.29 14.76 -40.02
CA LYS A 225 -8.34 13.63 -39.91
C LYS A 225 -7.89 13.36 -38.48
N CYS A 226 -7.82 14.43 -37.68
CA CYS A 226 -7.41 14.46 -36.28
C CYS A 226 -8.50 13.99 -35.31
N ARG A 227 -9.62 13.44 -35.82
CA ARG A 227 -10.81 13.04 -35.04
C ARG A 227 -11.45 14.17 -34.22
N HIS A 228 -11.31 15.42 -34.63
CA HIS A 228 -12.05 16.54 -34.03
C HIS A 228 -13.33 16.82 -34.82
N TYR A 229 -14.43 17.01 -34.08
CA TYR A 229 -15.77 17.26 -34.60
C TYR A 229 -16.12 18.75 -34.59
N PHE A 230 -16.66 19.25 -35.70
CA PHE A 230 -17.09 20.65 -35.86
C PHE A 230 -18.39 20.74 -36.65
N CYS A 231 -19.06 21.89 -36.61
CA CYS A 231 -20.13 22.18 -37.58
C CYS A 231 -19.51 22.50 -38.95
N GLU A 232 -20.18 22.12 -40.03
CA GLU A 232 -19.77 22.42 -41.42
C GLU A 232 -19.41 23.90 -41.62
N ARG A 233 -20.30 24.81 -41.18
CA ARG A 233 -20.08 26.26 -41.30
C ARG A 233 -18.88 26.74 -40.49
N CYS A 234 -18.67 26.18 -39.30
CA CYS A 234 -17.57 26.55 -38.41
C CYS A 234 -16.22 26.06 -38.96
N ALA A 235 -16.18 24.84 -39.49
CA ALA A 235 -14.99 24.28 -40.10
C ALA A 235 -14.55 25.08 -41.34
N LEU A 236 -15.50 25.46 -42.20
CA LEU A 236 -15.22 26.26 -43.40
C LEU A 236 -14.76 27.69 -43.07
N GLN A 237 -15.39 28.35 -42.09
CA GLN A 237 -14.98 29.68 -41.64
C GLN A 237 -13.57 29.67 -41.03
N HIS A 238 -13.25 28.63 -40.26
CA HIS A 238 -11.93 28.46 -39.68
C HIS A 238 -10.88 28.19 -40.77
N TYR A 239 -11.18 27.32 -41.73
CA TYR A 239 -10.28 27.00 -42.84
C TYR A 239 -9.90 28.23 -43.70
N ARG A 240 -10.84 29.17 -43.86
CA ARG A 240 -10.57 30.47 -44.52
C ARG A 240 -9.56 31.34 -43.76
N LYS A 241 -9.51 31.24 -42.43
CA LYS A 241 -8.57 32.00 -41.58
C LYS A 241 -7.25 31.26 -41.41
N THR A 242 -7.31 29.96 -41.14
CA THR A 242 -6.15 29.10 -40.92
C THR A 242 -6.44 27.68 -41.40
N GLN A 243 -5.51 27.09 -42.15
CA GLN A 243 -5.62 25.73 -42.68
C GLN A 243 -5.30 24.62 -41.64
N ARG A 244 -5.35 24.95 -40.36
CA ARG A 244 -5.03 24.08 -39.23
C ARG A 244 -6.29 23.75 -38.43
N CYS A 245 -6.28 22.63 -37.73
CA CYS A 245 -7.35 22.24 -36.83
C CYS A 245 -7.40 23.16 -35.60
N TYR A 246 -8.58 23.52 -35.13
CA TYR A 246 -8.75 24.44 -33.99
C TYR A 246 -8.31 23.84 -32.64
N VAL A 247 -8.35 22.51 -32.48
CA VAL A 247 -8.04 21.83 -31.21
C VAL A 247 -6.57 21.42 -31.13
N CYS A 248 -6.06 20.71 -32.14
CA CYS A 248 -4.69 20.18 -32.14
C CYS A 248 -3.69 20.93 -33.02
N ASN A 249 -4.10 21.99 -33.74
CA ASN A 249 -3.28 22.74 -34.69
C ASN A 249 -2.68 21.92 -35.85
N GLU A 250 -3.13 20.69 -36.06
CA GLU A 250 -2.66 19.82 -37.13
C GLU A 250 -3.26 20.23 -38.48
N GLN A 251 -2.54 19.99 -39.57
CA GLN A 251 -2.89 20.49 -40.89
C GLN A 251 -4.03 19.65 -41.50
N THR A 252 -5.18 20.26 -41.78
CA THR A 252 -6.38 19.52 -42.20
C THR A 252 -6.36 19.12 -43.67
N ASN A 253 -5.43 19.67 -44.47
CA ASN A 253 -5.26 19.43 -45.91
C ASN A 253 -6.56 19.56 -46.73
N GLY A 254 -7.51 20.37 -46.27
CA GLY A 254 -8.81 20.57 -46.93
C GLY A 254 -9.74 19.35 -46.90
N VAL A 255 -9.43 18.31 -46.12
CA VAL A 255 -10.25 17.10 -46.03
C VAL A 255 -11.17 17.18 -44.81
N PHE A 256 -12.47 17.34 -45.07
CA PHE A 256 -13.53 17.32 -44.06
C PHE A 256 -14.55 16.24 -44.46
N ASN A 257 -14.67 15.20 -43.64
CA ASN A 257 -15.62 14.12 -43.88
C ASN A 257 -16.88 14.33 -43.03
N PRO A 258 -18.09 13.98 -43.51
CA PRO A 258 -19.29 14.01 -42.67
C PRO A 258 -19.19 12.99 -41.53
N ALA A 259 -19.51 13.40 -40.31
CA ALA A 259 -19.39 12.57 -39.10
C ALA A 259 -20.64 11.68 -38.92
N LYS A 260 -20.68 10.54 -39.63
CA LYS A 260 -21.82 9.60 -39.59
C LYS A 260 -22.10 9.05 -38.17
N GLU A 261 -21.05 8.80 -37.39
CA GLU A 261 -21.15 8.28 -36.02
C GLU A 261 -21.79 9.26 -35.04
N LEU A 262 -21.52 10.57 -35.20
CA LEU A 262 -22.19 11.59 -34.41
C LEU A 262 -23.65 11.75 -34.80
N ILE A 263 -23.95 11.67 -36.10
CA ILE A 263 -25.32 11.83 -36.59
C ILE A 263 -26.21 10.70 -36.06
N THR A 264 -25.72 9.45 -36.06
CA THR A 264 -26.48 8.31 -35.53
C THR A 264 -26.69 8.43 -34.02
N LYS A 265 -25.69 8.88 -33.25
CA LYS A 265 -25.85 9.11 -31.80
C LYS A 265 -26.79 10.29 -31.50
N MET A 266 -26.72 11.38 -32.26
CA MET A 266 -27.66 12.50 -32.11
C MET A 266 -29.10 12.10 -32.45
N GLN A 267 -29.31 11.26 -33.45
CA GLN A 267 -30.63 10.71 -33.78
C GLN A 267 -31.17 9.80 -32.67
N LYS A 268 -30.32 8.95 -32.08
CA LYS A 268 -30.70 8.11 -30.93
C LYS A 268 -31.06 8.94 -29.70
N LEU A 269 -30.29 9.98 -29.38
CA LEU A 269 -30.59 10.90 -28.28
C LEU A 269 -31.88 11.69 -28.51
N GLN A 270 -32.12 12.14 -29.75
CA GLN A 270 -33.37 12.84 -30.10
C GLN A 270 -34.59 11.91 -30.02
N ALA A 271 -34.45 10.63 -30.38
CA ALA A 271 -35.50 9.64 -30.22
C ALA A 271 -35.81 9.36 -28.74
N GLY A 272 -34.78 9.15 -27.90
CA GLY A 272 -34.96 8.91 -26.47
C GLY A 272 -35.54 10.11 -25.71
N ASN A 273 -35.24 11.34 -26.14
CA ASN A 273 -35.74 12.56 -25.51
C ASN A 273 -37.18 12.93 -25.95
N CYS A 274 -37.70 12.31 -27.02
CA CYS A 274 -39.09 12.50 -27.48
C CYS A 274 -40.08 11.58 -26.71
N GLU A 275 -39.62 10.40 -26.28
CA GLU A 275 -40.43 9.46 -25.46
C GLU A 275 -40.65 9.98 -24.03
N GLN A 276 -39.76 10.84 -23.51
CA GLN A 276 -39.92 11.45 -22.19
C GLN A 276 -40.82 12.69 -22.18
N SER A 277 -41.02 13.38 -23.31
CA SER A 277 -41.92 14.55 -23.38
C SER A 277 -43.41 14.20 -23.53
N ASP A 278 -43.74 12.99 -24.00
CA ASP A 278 -45.13 12.55 -24.22
C ASP A 278 -45.81 11.98 -22.95
N SER A 279 -45.04 11.81 -21.86
CA SER A 279 -45.55 11.36 -20.54
C SER A 279 -45.83 12.52 -19.57
N GLY A 280 -45.51 13.76 -19.95
CA GLY A 280 -45.68 14.95 -19.10
C GLY A 280 -47.00 15.71 -19.29
N GLU A 281 -47.72 15.51 -20.41
CA GLU A 281 -48.96 16.27 -20.70
C GLU A 281 -50.25 15.56 -20.25
N GLN A 282 -50.18 14.34 -19.71
CA GLN A 282 -51.36 13.60 -19.21
C GLN A 282 -51.64 13.76 -17.70
N GLN A 283 -50.79 14.45 -16.94
CA GLN A 283 -50.97 14.62 -15.48
C GLN A 283 -51.59 15.96 -15.05
N GLU A 284 -51.94 16.86 -15.97
CA GLU A 284 -52.53 18.17 -15.63
C GLU A 284 -54.04 18.30 -15.94
N GLN A 285 -54.74 17.19 -16.24
CA GLN A 285 -56.20 17.18 -16.42
C GLN A 285 -57.00 16.48 -15.31
N ASP A 286 -56.33 15.91 -14.29
CA ASP A 286 -56.99 15.29 -13.14
C ASP A 286 -56.59 15.99 -11.83
N LEU A 287 -57.02 17.26 -11.67
CA LEU A 287 -57.20 17.94 -10.37
C LEU A 287 -58.45 18.81 -10.40
#